data_AF-A0A954NWV3-F1
#
_entry.id   AF-A0A954NWV3-F1
#
_cell.length_a   1.000
_cell.length_b   1.000
_cell.length_c   1.000
_cell.angle_alpha   90.00
_cell.angle_beta   90.00
_cell.angle_gamma   90.00
#
_symmetry.space_group_name_H-M   'P 1'
#
loop_
_entity.id
_entity.type
_entity.pdbx_description
1 polymer ?
#
loop_
_entity_poly.entity_id
_entity_poly.type
_entity_poly.pdbx_seq_one_letter_code
_entity_poly.pdbx_strand_id
1 'polypeptide(L)' 'MAEIREAGYGRLRFVWSGSPEPGRPHYYRVAGPTFVVEYCNSQNSGNHIHVVWRDYANDFGAATDRGSNTAE' A
#
# COMPACT_ATOMS: atom_id res chain seq x y z
N MET A 1 12.51 8.58 2.38
CA MET A 1 11.88 9.87 2.76
C MET A 1 12.06 10.96 1.72
N ALA A 2 13.24 11.12 1.10
CA ALA A 2 13.44 12.07 0.00
C ALA A 2 12.48 11.78 -1.18
N GLU A 3 12.39 10.53 -1.61
CA GLU A 3 11.50 10.10 -2.70
C GLU A 3 10.02 10.41 -2.45
N ILE A 4 9.52 10.22 -1.23
CA ILE A 4 8.13 10.55 -0.88
C ILE A 4 7.91 12.08 -0.94
N ARG A 5 8.90 12.87 -0.50
CA ARG A 5 8.84 14.34 -0.58
C ARG A 5 8.85 14.83 -2.02
N GLU A 6 9.75 14.31 -2.84
CA GLU A 6 9.83 14.60 -4.28
C GLU A 6 8.57 14.16 -5.01
N ALA A 7 8.02 13.00 -4.63
CA ALA A 7 6.75 12.53 -5.15
C ALA A 7 5.55 13.35 -4.63
N GLY A 8 5.71 14.21 -3.63
CA GLY A 8 4.68 15.13 -3.16
C GLY A 8 3.57 14.47 -2.32
N TYR A 9 3.43 14.94 -1.08
CA TYR A 9 2.44 14.43 -0.12
C TYR A 9 0.98 14.57 -0.59
N GLY A 10 0.65 15.54 -1.45
CA GLY A 10 -0.70 15.72 -2.00
C GLY A 10 -1.18 14.55 -2.89
N ARG A 11 -0.26 13.67 -3.29
CA ARG A 11 -0.57 12.46 -4.07
C ARG A 11 -0.78 11.21 -3.21
N LEU A 12 -0.71 11.35 -1.88
CA LEU A 12 -1.11 10.28 -0.98
C LEU A 12 -2.63 10.09 -1.02
N ARG A 13 -3.05 8.84 -0.93
CA ARG A 13 -4.45 8.42 -0.82
C ARG A 13 -4.61 7.54 0.39
N PHE A 14 -5.61 7.85 1.19
CA PHE A 14 -6.00 7.04 2.34
C PHE A 14 -7.29 6.28 1.99
N VAL A 15 -7.36 5.02 2.39
CA VAL A 15 -8.56 4.19 2.29
C VAL A 15 -8.77 3.53 3.63
N TRP A 16 -10.03 3.49 4.06
CA TRP A 16 -10.51 2.73 5.20
C TRP A 16 -11.58 1.73 4.73
N SER A 17 -11.60 0.55 5.33
CA SER A 17 -12.68 -0.41 5.15
C SER A 17 -12.93 -1.17 6.45
N GLY A 18 -14.20 -1.47 6.74
CA GLY A 18 -14.61 -2.15 7.97
C GLY A 18 -15.09 -1.20 9.07
N SER A 19 -15.23 -1.75 10.26
CA SER A 19 -15.89 -1.08 11.38
C SER A 19 -15.01 0.02 11.98
N PRO A 20 -15.57 1.20 12.33
CA PRO A 20 -14.85 2.25 13.05
C PRO A 20 -14.74 1.97 14.57
N GLU A 21 -15.38 0.92 15.08
CA GLU A 21 -15.37 0.58 16.49
C GLU A 21 -14.08 -0.14 16.93
N PRO A 22 -13.52 0.19 18.11
CA PRO A 22 -12.37 -0.53 18.64
C PRO A 22 -12.62 -2.04 18.79
N GLY A 23 -11.60 -2.83 18.46
CA GLY A 23 -11.64 -4.30 18.58
C GLY A 23 -12.47 -5.01 17.52
N ARG A 24 -12.99 -4.29 16.51
CA ARG A 24 -13.70 -4.87 15.38
C ARG A 24 -12.81 -5.00 14.14
N PRO A 25 -13.16 -5.90 13.21
CA PRO A 25 -12.43 -6.05 11.95
C PRO A 25 -12.37 -4.76 11.13
N HIS A 26 -11.17 -4.37 10.73
CA HIS A 26 -10.93 -3.20 9.90
C HIS A 26 -9.64 -3.32 9.08
N TYR A 27 -9.53 -2.45 8.09
CA TYR A 27 -8.42 -2.35 7.17
C TYR A 27 -8.17 -0.87 6.87
N TYR A 28 -6.90 -0.50 6.70
CA TYR A 28 -6.57 0.77 6.09
C TYR A 28 -5.36 0.66 5.19
N ARG A 29 -5.30 1.58 4.23
CA ARG A 29 -4.16 1.72 3.31
C ARG A 29 -3.78 3.17 3.12
N VAL A 30 -2.48 3.41 3.09
CA VAL A 30 -1.88 4.64 2.58
C VAL A 30 -1.12 4.29 1.31
N ALA A 31 -1.55 4.85 0.18
CA ALA A 31 -0.93 4.63 -1.11
C ALA A 31 -0.38 5.95 -1.66
N GLY A 32 0.86 5.92 -2.13
CA GLY A 32 1.51 7.01 -2.83
C GLY A 32 2.08 6.56 -4.17
N PRO A 33 2.68 7.47 -4.94
CA PRO A 33 3.28 7.14 -6.24
C PRO A 33 4.46 6.16 -6.15
N THR A 34 5.12 6.07 -4.99
CA THR A 34 6.35 5.28 -4.82
C THR A 34 6.17 4.09 -3.87
N PHE A 35 5.08 4.03 -3.12
CA PHE A 35 4.91 3.02 -2.07
C PHE A 35 3.45 2.76 -1.73
N VAL A 36 3.22 1.66 -1.03
CA VAL A 36 1.97 1.34 -0.33
C VAL A 36 2.27 0.84 1.09
N VAL A 37 1.47 1.30 2.05
CA VAL A 37 1.36 0.71 3.39
C VAL A 37 -0.04 0.15 3.53
N GLU A 38 -0.16 -1.12 3.86
CA GLU A 38 -1.43 -1.77 4.17
C GLU A 38 -1.43 -2.32 5.59
N TYR A 39 -2.53 -2.07 6.29
CA TYR A 39 -2.87 -2.70 7.55
C TYR A 39 -4.16 -3.48 7.35
N CYS A 40 -4.14 -4.76 7.70
CA CYS A 40 -5.28 -5.65 7.58
C CYS A 40 -5.53 -6.38 8.89
N ASN A 41 -6.68 -6.15 9.49
CA ASN A 41 -7.17 -6.87 10.66
C ASN A 41 -8.59 -7.40 10.40
N SER A 42 -8.81 -8.00 9.23
CA SER A 42 -10.13 -8.52 8.83
C SER A 42 -10.36 -9.97 9.28
N GLN A 43 -9.31 -10.68 9.67
CA GLN A 43 -9.34 -12.12 9.99
C GLN A 43 -9.58 -12.38 11.48
N ASN A 44 -9.99 -13.61 11.81
CA ASN A 44 -10.18 -14.09 13.19
C ASN A 44 -10.94 -13.09 14.09
N SER A 45 -12.03 -12.53 13.56
CA SER A 45 -12.85 -11.53 14.26
C SER A 45 -12.08 -10.27 14.69
N GLY A 46 -11.05 -9.87 13.94
CA GLY A 46 -10.25 -8.68 14.23
C GLY A 46 -9.15 -8.93 15.25
N ASN A 47 -8.65 -10.17 15.32
CA ASN A 47 -7.60 -10.59 16.25
C ASN A 47 -6.37 -11.20 15.53
N HIS A 48 -6.22 -10.91 14.24
CA HIS A 48 -5.05 -11.36 13.47
C HIS A 48 -4.63 -10.25 12.50
N ILE A 49 -3.59 -9.52 12.89
CA ILE A 49 -3.11 -8.35 12.18
C ILE A 49 -2.02 -8.74 11.19
N HIS A 50 -2.15 -8.25 9.97
CA HIS A 50 -1.08 -8.21 8.98
C HIS A 50 -0.75 -6.76 8.64
N VAL A 51 0.54 -6.48 8.44
CA VAL A 51 1.04 -5.20 7.94
C VAL A 51 1.98 -5.45 6.79
N VAL A 52 1.80 -4.70 5.71
CA VAL A 52 2.67 -4.75 4.53
C VAL A 52 3.18 -3.35 4.23
N TRP A 53 4.48 -3.26 3.96
CA TRP A 53 5.11 -2.14 3.27
C TRP A 53 5.57 -2.64 1.90
N ARG A 54 5.12 -1.99 0.84
CA ARG A 54 5.53 -2.29 -0.54
C ARG A 54 6.22 -1.08 -1.13
N ASP A 55 7.42 -1.29 -1.66
CA ASP A 55 8.19 -0.33 -2.44
C ASP A 55 8.19 -0.78 -3.89
N TYR A 56 7.60 0.03 -4.78
CA TYR A 56 7.46 -0.32 -6.18
C TYR A 56 8.79 -0.42 -6.93
N ALA A 57 9.83 0.30 -6.49
CA ALA A 57 11.13 0.29 -7.14
C ALA A 57 11.91 -1.00 -6.86
N ASN A 58 11.63 -1.63 -5.72
CA ASN A 58 12.34 -2.81 -5.22
C ASN A 58 11.42 -4.03 -5.13
N ASP A 59 10.36 -4.04 -5.95
CA ASP A 59 9.34 -5.07 -5.90
C ASP A 59 9.87 -6.37 -6.50
N PHE A 60 9.79 -7.45 -5.73
CA PHE A 60 10.23 -8.76 -6.19
C PHE A 60 9.40 -9.20 -7.40
N GLY A 61 10.07 -9.52 -8.51
CA GLY A 61 9.40 -9.93 -9.75
C GLY A 61 8.91 -8.79 -10.64
N ALA A 62 9.14 -7.51 -10.31
CA ALA A 62 8.70 -6.39 -11.16
C ALA A 62 9.28 -6.42 -12.59
N ALA A 63 10.43 -7.06 -12.81
CA ALA A 63 11.07 -7.14 -14.13
C ALA A 63 10.25 -7.94 -15.17
N THR A 64 9.32 -8.80 -14.74
CA THR A 64 8.49 -9.59 -15.66
C THR A 64 7.26 -8.84 -16.18
N ASP A 65 6.95 -7.65 -15.66
CA ASP A 65 5.76 -6.86 -16.01
C ASP A 65 6.06 -5.65 -16.92
N ARG A 66 7.33 -5.41 -17.28
CA ARG A 66 7.67 -4.40 -18.28
C ARG A 66 7.54 -4.98 -19.67
N GLY A 67 6.30 -5.06 -20.16
CA GLY A 67 6.01 -5.21 -21.58
C GLY A 67 6.87 -4.22 -22.38
N SER A 68 7.58 -4.74 -23.37
CA SER A 68 8.40 -4.01 -24.33
C SER A 68 7.64 -2.82 -24.92
N ASN A 69 8.00 -1.62 -24.50
CA ASN A 69 7.72 -0.41 -25.27
C ASN A 69 9.05 0.17 -25.75
N THR A 70 9.67 -0.53 -26.72
CA THR A 70 10.63 0.08 -27.63
C THR A 70 9.82 0.62 -28.81
N ALA A 71 9.36 1.85 -28.66
CA ALA A 71 8.97 2.69 -29.78
C ALA A 71 10.01 3.82 -29.88
N GLU A 72 11.14 3.50 -30.50
CA GLU A 72 11.94 4.35 -31.40
C GLU A 72 12.67 3.42 -32.37
#